data_AF-A0AB38J8K9-F1
#
_entry.id   AF-A0AB38J8K9-F1
#
_cell.length_a   1.000
_cell.length_b   1.000
_cell.length_c   1.000
_cell.angle_alpha   90.00
_cell.angle_beta   90.00
_cell.angle_gamma   90.00
#
_symmetry.space_group_name_H-M   'P 1'
#
loop_
_entity.id
_entity.type
_entity.pdbx_description
1 polymer ?
#
loop_
_entity_poly.entity_id
_entity_poly.type
_entity_poly.pdbx_seq_one_letter_code
_entity_poly.pdbx_strand_id
1 'polypeptide(L)'
;MASDEAEFTQVFRGYDRDEVDKAIQGLRRELIHANTQAAESGREAKRLSSRIDGLEKELQQVGAPTYAGLGAKLEHTLRVAEEQSERIIAQAENDASALRRSTRDDRDGLLKDARDEAERLVTEARRRADRTREESEAQAAATLGKAADDRDVMTQDAVREAAAIRGTVATEAAETRATAKREAAAIRSEAGREAAEMRAVAAREVEVARAEAARLAQSNELLRAEVASEVDRLRAAVTAEVAEARAAIEAEVLSGRADLAAELATGRAEGARELADLRTALARDRADAVALLDAELAALRSAASDEAAALSREVEQARIDLVVELAARREEADRDYLLRHQEAVAQTQRYLDESNLQLADAIRRANDKRLEADALRSDALDDVTRLRREAQDESDALLDSARDRAREMIADAERRTRELQNTAESRLDEIRTERDAIAGYVTGLRGLIGHIDGLSDDDDDSKDDDGDSKDSSKSR
;
A
#
# COMPACT_ATOMS: atom_id res chain seq x y z
N MET A 1 -20.88 -79.34 102.99
CA MET A 1 -22.18 -79.24 103.67
C MET A 1 -23.12 -78.57 102.70
N ALA A 2 -24.20 -79.14 102.17
CA ALA A 2 -24.84 -80.45 102.34
C ALA A 2 -24.84 -81.17 100.97
N SER A 3 -24.73 -82.50 101.00
CA SER A 3 -24.79 -83.36 99.82
C SER A 3 -26.24 -83.49 99.36
N ASP A 4 -26.57 -82.86 98.22
CA ASP A 4 -27.78 -83.19 97.46
C ASP A 4 -27.59 -84.63 96.91
N GLU A 5 -28.23 -85.61 97.55
CA GLU A 5 -28.36 -86.95 96.99
C GLU A 5 -29.29 -86.86 95.77
N ALA A 6 -28.72 -86.72 94.59
CA ALA A 6 -29.46 -86.81 93.34
C ALA A 6 -29.91 -88.27 93.13
N GLU A 7 -31.13 -88.60 93.59
CA GLU A 7 -31.80 -89.86 93.29
C GLU A 7 -32.16 -89.90 91.80
N PHE A 8 -31.45 -90.71 91.00
CA PHE A 8 -31.75 -90.89 89.58
C PHE A 8 -32.96 -91.80 89.38
N THR A 9 -33.89 -91.40 88.50
CA THR A 9 -35.05 -92.24 88.19
C THR A 9 -34.65 -93.49 87.38
N GLN A 10 -35.28 -94.65 87.64
CA GLN A 10 -34.92 -95.93 87.02
C GLN A 10 -35.95 -96.32 85.94
N VAL A 11 -35.53 -96.34 84.67
CA VAL A 11 -36.34 -96.78 83.52
C VAL A 11 -36.08 -98.27 83.27
N PHE A 12 -36.97 -98.98 82.56
CA PHE A 12 -37.12 -100.46 82.53
C PHE A 12 -35.84 -101.32 82.31
N ARG A 13 -34.68 -100.74 82.01
CA ARG A 13 -33.35 -101.39 82.08
C ARG A 13 -32.19 -100.43 82.42
N GLY A 14 -32.33 -99.53 83.40
CA GLY A 14 -31.23 -98.69 83.90
C GLY A 14 -31.66 -97.34 84.46
N TYR A 15 -30.71 -96.53 84.95
CA TYR A 15 -30.99 -95.14 85.34
C TYR A 15 -31.29 -94.27 84.10
N ASP A 16 -32.14 -93.26 84.26
CA ASP A 16 -32.43 -92.29 83.20
C ASP A 16 -31.12 -91.60 82.78
N ARG A 17 -30.75 -91.85 81.53
CA ARG A 17 -29.49 -91.40 80.97
C ARG A 17 -29.40 -89.88 80.94
N ASP A 18 -30.52 -89.18 80.71
CA ASP A 18 -30.51 -87.72 80.60
C ASP A 18 -30.35 -87.05 81.97
N GLU A 19 -30.90 -87.64 83.03
CA GLU A 19 -30.70 -87.16 84.41
C GLU A 19 -29.26 -87.42 84.88
N VAL A 20 -28.72 -88.61 84.61
CA VAL A 20 -27.33 -88.96 84.93
C VAL A 20 -26.33 -88.09 84.16
N ASP A 21 -26.54 -87.89 82.85
CA ASP A 21 -25.66 -87.04 82.04
C ASP A 21 -25.71 -85.58 82.53
N LYS A 22 -26.87 -85.06 82.96
CA LYS A 22 -26.97 -83.72 83.58
C LYS A 22 -26.23 -83.62 84.91
N ALA A 23 -26.33 -84.61 85.78
CA ALA A 23 -25.62 -84.63 87.06
C ALA A 23 -24.09 -84.77 86.86
N ILE A 24 -23.65 -85.63 85.93
CA ILE A 24 -22.23 -85.75 85.56
C ILE A 24 -21.73 -84.44 84.94
N GLN A 25 -22.53 -83.75 84.12
CA GLN A 25 -22.18 -82.43 83.60
C GLN A 25 -22.16 -81.34 84.69
N GLY A 26 -23.02 -81.44 85.71
CA GLY A 26 -23.00 -80.61 86.91
C GLY A 26 -21.71 -80.79 87.71
N LEU A 27 -21.41 -82.03 88.08
CA LEU A 27 -20.18 -82.40 88.80
C LEU A 27 -18.91 -82.06 88.00
N ARG A 28 -18.92 -82.23 86.67
CA ARG A 28 -17.80 -81.79 85.81
C ARG A 28 -17.63 -80.27 85.86
N ARG A 29 -18.71 -79.50 85.85
CA ARG A 29 -18.65 -78.04 85.98
C ARG A 29 -18.13 -77.63 87.36
N GLU A 30 -18.61 -78.26 88.43
CA GLU A 30 -18.11 -78.00 89.78
C GLU A 30 -16.64 -78.39 89.94
N LEU A 31 -16.20 -79.51 89.36
CA LEU A 31 -14.80 -79.93 89.37
C LEU A 31 -13.92 -78.93 88.61
N ILE A 32 -14.37 -78.46 87.43
CA ILE A 32 -13.67 -77.42 86.68
C ILE A 32 -13.63 -76.12 87.50
N HIS A 33 -14.70 -75.77 88.19
CA HIS A 33 -14.76 -74.54 88.99
C HIS A 33 -13.85 -74.62 90.22
N ALA A 34 -13.84 -75.75 90.93
CA ALA A 34 -12.94 -75.99 92.05
C ALA A 34 -11.47 -76.02 91.61
N ASN A 35 -11.17 -76.61 90.46
CA ASN A 35 -9.80 -76.69 89.95
C ASN A 35 -9.29 -75.34 89.44
N THR A 36 -10.17 -74.51 88.85
CA THR A 36 -9.84 -73.12 88.49
C THR A 36 -9.61 -72.26 89.73
N GLN A 37 -10.45 -72.40 90.77
CA GLN A 37 -10.26 -71.70 92.04
C GLN A 37 -8.98 -72.15 92.77
N ALA A 38 -8.62 -73.44 92.71
CA ALA A 38 -7.36 -73.95 93.23
C ALA A 38 -6.14 -73.42 92.45
N ALA A 39 -6.25 -73.29 91.13
CA ALA A 39 -5.21 -72.70 90.30
C ALA A 39 -5.04 -71.19 90.56
N GLU A 40 -6.14 -70.45 90.77
CA GLU A 40 -6.12 -69.04 91.11
C GLU A 40 -5.51 -68.79 92.49
N SER A 41 -5.97 -69.50 93.52
CA SER A 41 -5.38 -69.43 94.86
C SER A 41 -3.90 -69.85 94.88
N GLY A 42 -3.50 -70.82 94.06
CA GLY A 42 -2.09 -71.19 93.88
C GLY A 42 -1.24 -70.09 93.23
N ARG A 43 -1.78 -69.36 92.25
CA ARG A 43 -1.12 -68.18 91.66
C ARG A 43 -1.01 -67.05 92.67
N GLU A 44 -2.05 -66.84 93.46
CA GLU A 44 -2.10 -65.81 94.49
C GLU A 44 -1.13 -66.10 95.63
N ALA A 45 -1.04 -67.36 96.07
CA ALA A 45 -0.04 -67.81 97.03
C ALA A 45 1.39 -67.62 96.52
N LYS A 46 1.68 -67.94 95.24
CA LYS A 46 2.99 -67.66 94.63
C LYS A 46 3.30 -66.16 94.56
N ARG A 47 2.31 -65.33 94.24
CA ARG A 47 2.45 -63.87 94.20
C ARG A 47 2.68 -63.28 95.60
N LEU A 48 1.99 -63.81 96.61
CA LEU A 48 2.18 -63.40 98.00
C LEU A 48 3.54 -63.87 98.53
N SER A 49 3.97 -65.09 98.20
CA SER A 49 5.30 -65.58 98.56
C SER A 49 6.41 -64.77 97.92
N SER A 50 6.32 -64.41 96.62
CA SER A 50 7.33 -63.55 96.00
C SER A 50 7.32 -62.12 96.56
N ARG A 51 6.16 -61.62 97.00
CA ARG A 51 6.04 -60.35 97.72
C ARG A 51 6.69 -60.43 99.11
N ILE A 52 6.49 -61.54 99.84
CA ILE A 52 7.12 -61.78 101.14
C ILE A 52 8.63 -61.90 100.98
N ASP A 53 9.13 -62.68 100.02
CA ASP A 53 10.57 -62.75 99.72
C ASP A 53 11.17 -61.38 99.36
N GLY A 54 10.42 -60.56 98.61
CA GLY A 54 10.80 -59.18 98.31
C GLY A 54 10.86 -58.31 99.55
N LEU A 55 9.82 -58.36 100.40
CA LEU A 55 9.75 -57.62 101.65
C LEU A 55 10.77 -58.10 102.68
N GLU A 56 11.09 -59.40 102.75
CA GLU A 56 12.15 -59.94 103.61
C GLU A 56 13.52 -59.46 103.16
N LYS A 57 13.78 -59.39 101.85
CA LYS A 57 15.02 -58.79 101.32
C LYS A 57 15.09 -57.28 101.63
N GLU A 58 13.99 -56.55 101.50
CA GLU A 58 13.93 -55.14 101.90
C GLU A 58 14.13 -54.97 103.41
N LEU A 59 13.54 -55.84 104.25
CA LEU A 59 13.71 -55.80 105.70
C LEU A 59 15.15 -56.12 106.11
N GLN A 60 15.81 -57.04 105.41
CA GLN A 60 17.22 -57.38 105.62
C GLN A 60 18.15 -56.22 105.24
N GLN A 61 17.75 -55.38 104.27
CA GLN A 61 18.45 -54.13 103.92
C GLN A 61 18.23 -53.01 104.93
N VAL A 62 17.13 -53.03 105.70
CA VAL A 62 16.80 -52.03 106.72
C VAL A 62 17.35 -52.41 108.11
N GLY A 63 17.74 -53.67 108.32
CA GLY A 63 18.04 -54.27 109.63
C GLY A 63 19.26 -53.73 110.43
N ALA A 64 20.10 -52.83 109.90
CA ALA A 64 21.09 -52.08 110.71
C ALA A 64 21.66 -50.88 109.93
N PRO A 65 21.40 -49.62 110.34
CA PRO A 65 21.89 -48.44 109.62
C PRO A 65 23.38 -48.16 109.96
N THR A 66 24.29 -48.56 109.08
CA THR A 66 25.71 -48.17 109.12
C THR A 66 26.05 -47.13 108.05
N TYR A 67 27.00 -46.22 108.33
CA TYR A 67 27.47 -45.12 107.46
C TYR A 67 27.80 -45.57 106.01
N ALA A 68 28.31 -46.79 105.83
CA ALA A 68 28.57 -47.41 104.52
C ALA A 68 27.31 -47.61 103.65
N GLY A 69 26.12 -47.78 104.26
CA GLY A 69 24.85 -47.93 103.55
C GLY A 69 24.28 -46.61 103.02
N LEU A 70 24.62 -45.48 103.65
CA LEU A 70 24.31 -44.15 103.13
C LEU A 70 25.18 -43.83 101.91
N GLY A 71 26.47 -44.20 101.92
CA GLY A 71 27.37 -44.09 100.76
C GLY A 71 26.91 -44.91 99.55
N ALA A 72 26.57 -46.19 99.75
CA ALA A 72 26.06 -47.06 98.66
C ALA A 72 24.72 -46.57 98.07
N LYS A 73 23.85 -45.98 98.91
CA LYS A 73 22.58 -45.40 98.45
C LYS A 73 22.82 -44.08 97.69
N LEU A 74 23.75 -43.24 98.14
CA LEU A 74 24.15 -42.01 97.46
C LEU A 74 24.84 -42.31 96.12
N GLU A 75 25.75 -43.29 96.07
CA GLU A 75 26.39 -43.79 94.85
C GLU A 75 25.35 -44.37 93.87
N HIS A 76 24.38 -45.14 94.35
CA HIS A 76 23.29 -45.62 93.51
C HIS A 76 22.45 -44.47 92.96
N THR A 77 22.12 -43.46 93.76
CA THR A 77 21.39 -42.27 93.26
C THR A 77 22.21 -41.44 92.28
N LEU A 78 23.53 -41.31 92.50
CA LEU A 78 24.43 -40.63 91.57
C LEU A 78 24.53 -41.38 90.25
N ARG A 79 24.74 -42.70 90.29
CA ARG A 79 24.81 -43.53 89.07
C ARG A 79 23.50 -43.49 88.29
N VAL A 80 22.36 -43.55 88.97
CA VAL A 80 21.04 -43.41 88.32
C VAL A 80 20.84 -41.99 87.78
N ALA A 81 21.29 -40.95 88.50
CA ALA A 81 21.24 -39.57 88.02
C ALA A 81 22.20 -39.31 86.85
N GLU A 82 23.37 -39.93 86.83
CA GLU A 82 24.35 -39.88 85.74
C GLU A 82 23.81 -40.61 84.51
N GLU A 83 23.30 -41.83 84.66
CA GLU A 83 22.65 -42.57 83.56
C GLU A 83 21.42 -41.81 83.02
N GLN A 84 20.62 -41.22 83.91
CA GLN A 84 19.48 -40.39 83.52
C GLN A 84 19.93 -39.09 82.84
N SER A 85 21.02 -38.47 83.28
CA SER A 85 21.57 -37.25 82.68
C SER A 85 22.19 -37.53 81.32
N GLU A 86 23.01 -38.58 81.18
CA GLU A 86 23.54 -39.04 79.90
C GLU A 86 22.41 -39.30 78.90
N ARG A 87 21.32 -39.93 79.36
CA ARG A 87 20.14 -40.16 78.54
C ARG A 87 19.43 -38.87 78.13
N ILE A 88 19.25 -37.91 79.05
CA ILE A 88 18.61 -36.62 78.72
C ILE A 88 19.51 -35.78 77.80
N ILE A 89 20.82 -35.77 78.02
CA ILE A 89 21.80 -35.10 77.15
C ILE A 89 21.75 -35.70 75.74
N ALA A 90 21.80 -37.03 75.63
CA ALA A 90 21.70 -37.71 74.34
C ALA A 90 20.35 -37.44 73.65
N GLN A 91 19.25 -37.39 74.40
CA GLN A 91 17.94 -37.01 73.86
C GLN A 91 17.93 -35.55 73.37
N ALA A 92 18.45 -34.61 74.16
CA ALA A 92 18.56 -33.20 73.79
C ALA A 92 19.45 -32.98 72.55
N GLU A 93 20.56 -33.72 72.43
CA GLU A 93 21.42 -33.69 71.25
C GLU A 93 20.73 -34.26 70.01
N ASN A 94 19.98 -35.36 70.17
CA ASN A 94 19.16 -35.92 69.10
C ASN A 94 18.08 -34.94 68.65
N ASP A 95 17.36 -34.32 69.58
CA ASP A 95 16.32 -33.33 69.32
C ASP A 95 16.90 -32.08 68.63
N ALA A 96 18.05 -31.59 69.09
CA ALA A 96 18.77 -30.49 68.44
C ALA A 96 19.21 -30.85 67.02
N SER A 97 19.71 -32.07 66.81
CA SER A 97 20.10 -32.55 65.48
C SER A 97 18.90 -32.73 64.55
N ALA A 98 17.75 -33.15 65.09
CA ALA A 98 16.50 -33.34 64.36
C ALA A 98 15.91 -31.98 63.97
N LEU A 99 15.87 -31.03 64.91
CA LEU A 99 15.43 -29.66 64.65
C LEU A 99 16.28 -28.99 63.57
N ARG A 100 17.61 -29.09 63.64
CA ARG A 100 18.51 -28.55 62.60
C ARG A 100 18.27 -29.15 61.22
N ARG A 101 18.02 -30.47 61.15
CA ARG A 101 17.73 -31.16 59.89
C ARG A 101 16.39 -30.70 59.33
N SER A 102 15.32 -30.75 60.13
CA SER A 102 13.98 -30.30 59.73
C SER A 102 14.01 -28.86 59.24
N THR A 103 14.59 -27.92 60.00
CA THR A 103 14.65 -26.50 59.59
C THR A 103 15.47 -26.29 58.32
N ARG A 104 16.55 -27.06 58.11
CA ARG A 104 17.31 -27.01 56.84
C ARG A 104 16.45 -27.48 55.67
N ASP A 105 15.75 -28.60 55.84
CA ASP A 105 14.91 -29.19 54.80
C ASP A 105 13.71 -28.27 54.48
N ASP A 106 13.06 -27.70 55.51
CA ASP A 106 11.97 -26.73 55.36
C ASP A 106 12.44 -25.46 54.65
N ARG A 107 13.64 -24.97 54.99
CA ARG A 107 14.25 -23.81 54.31
C ARG A 107 14.50 -24.10 52.84
N ASP A 108 15.16 -25.23 52.57
CA ASP A 108 15.56 -25.59 51.21
C ASP A 108 14.32 -25.86 50.36
N GLY A 109 13.27 -26.45 50.94
CA GLY A 109 11.94 -26.61 50.34
C GLY A 109 11.30 -25.27 49.99
N LEU A 110 11.18 -24.35 50.96
CA LEU A 110 10.56 -23.04 50.73
C LEU A 110 11.31 -22.20 49.67
N LEU A 111 12.65 -22.22 49.69
CA LEU A 111 13.45 -21.51 48.68
C LEU A 111 13.31 -22.15 47.30
N LYS A 112 13.24 -23.48 47.24
CA LYS A 112 13.05 -24.19 45.98
C LYS A 112 11.67 -23.89 45.40
N ASP A 113 10.61 -24.02 46.18
CA ASP A 113 9.24 -23.77 45.73
C ASP A 113 9.08 -22.31 45.24
N ALA A 114 9.65 -21.35 45.96
CA ALA A 114 9.62 -19.95 45.54
C ALA A 114 10.41 -19.69 44.25
N ARG A 115 11.55 -20.35 44.05
CA ARG A 115 12.34 -20.26 42.81
C ARG A 115 11.62 -20.89 41.63
N ASP A 116 11.04 -22.07 41.83
CA ASP A 116 10.29 -22.79 40.79
C ASP A 116 9.08 -21.96 40.34
N GLU A 117 8.36 -21.35 41.28
CA GLU A 117 7.21 -20.49 40.96
C GLU A 117 7.62 -19.16 40.30
N ALA A 118 8.71 -18.55 40.76
CA ALA A 118 9.31 -17.37 40.12
C ALA A 118 9.74 -17.66 38.68
N GLU A 119 10.36 -18.82 38.43
CA GLU A 119 10.77 -19.23 37.09
C GLU A 119 9.56 -19.49 36.18
N ARG A 120 8.52 -20.15 36.70
CA ARG A 120 7.26 -20.35 35.96
C ARG A 120 6.62 -19.02 35.58
N LEU A 121 6.54 -18.06 36.51
CA LEU A 121 5.96 -16.74 36.25
C LEU A 121 6.72 -16.01 35.14
N VAL A 122 8.06 -15.99 35.20
CA VAL A 122 8.89 -15.33 34.19
C VAL A 122 8.78 -16.05 32.83
N THR A 123 8.71 -17.37 32.83
CA THR A 123 8.57 -18.17 31.60
C THR A 123 7.23 -17.95 30.93
N GLU A 124 6.14 -17.91 31.69
CA GLU A 124 4.81 -17.62 31.16
C GLU A 124 4.72 -16.18 30.62
N ALA A 125 5.29 -15.21 31.35
CA ALA A 125 5.35 -13.83 30.89
C ALA A 125 6.16 -13.69 29.58
N ARG A 126 7.28 -14.42 29.44
CA ARG A 126 8.05 -14.49 28.18
C ARG A 126 7.22 -15.05 27.04
N ARG A 127 6.56 -16.19 27.23
CA ARG A 127 5.70 -16.79 26.19
C ARG A 127 4.58 -15.86 25.76
N ARG A 128 3.98 -15.13 26.72
CA ARG A 128 2.93 -14.16 26.42
C ARG A 128 3.47 -12.94 25.68
N ALA A 129 4.61 -12.40 26.09
CA ALA A 129 5.29 -11.31 25.39
C ALA A 129 5.67 -11.71 23.95
N ASP A 130 6.22 -12.90 23.75
CA ASP A 130 6.56 -13.42 22.43
C ASP A 130 5.31 -13.56 21.55
N ARG A 131 4.21 -14.08 22.10
CA ARG A 131 2.92 -14.14 21.38
C ARG A 131 2.41 -12.76 20.97
N THR A 132 2.44 -11.77 21.85
CA THR A 132 2.05 -10.39 21.52
C THR A 132 2.91 -9.80 20.39
N ARG A 133 4.22 -10.07 20.41
CA ARG A 133 5.12 -9.66 19.32
C ARG A 133 4.79 -10.37 18.00
N GLU A 134 4.62 -11.69 18.02
CA GLU A 134 4.26 -12.48 16.83
C GLU A 134 2.92 -12.04 16.23
N GLU A 135 1.89 -11.82 17.07
CA GLU A 135 0.58 -11.33 16.64
C GLU A 135 0.69 -9.94 15.98
N SER A 136 1.49 -9.05 16.57
CA SER A 136 1.72 -7.70 16.05
C SER A 136 2.55 -7.70 14.76
N GLU A 137 3.54 -8.61 14.64
CA GLU A 137 4.30 -8.81 13.41
C GLU A 137 3.41 -9.36 12.29
N ALA A 138 2.52 -10.31 12.59
CA ALA A 138 1.55 -10.83 11.64
C ALA A 138 0.57 -9.74 11.18
N GLN A 139 0.05 -8.93 12.10
CA GLN A 139 -0.82 -7.80 11.77
C GLN A 139 -0.08 -6.73 10.95
N ALA A 140 1.17 -6.42 11.30
CA ALA A 140 2.01 -5.52 10.53
C ALA A 140 2.23 -6.00 9.09
N ALA A 141 2.57 -7.29 8.92
CA ALA A 141 2.73 -7.90 7.61
C ALA A 141 1.43 -7.85 6.79
N ALA A 142 0.28 -8.11 7.43
CA ALA A 142 -1.03 -8.03 6.79
C ALA A 142 -1.37 -6.59 6.34
N THR A 143 -1.12 -5.59 7.18
CA THR A 143 -1.34 -4.17 6.84
C THR A 143 -0.44 -3.73 5.68
N LEU A 144 0.85 -4.10 5.70
CA LEU A 144 1.78 -3.78 4.62
C LEU A 144 1.41 -4.52 3.32
N GLY A 145 1.00 -5.78 3.41
CA GLY A 145 0.54 -6.55 2.26
C GLY A 145 -0.67 -5.90 1.62
N LYS A 146 -1.70 -5.57 2.41
CA LYS A 146 -2.89 -4.87 1.92
C LYS A 146 -2.55 -3.52 1.29
N ALA A 147 -1.73 -2.69 1.94
CA ALA A 147 -1.32 -1.41 1.39
C ALA A 147 -0.52 -1.54 0.09
N ALA A 148 0.31 -2.58 -0.04
CA ALA A 148 1.03 -2.88 -1.27
C ALA A 148 0.08 -3.31 -2.40
N ASP A 149 -0.88 -4.19 -2.10
CA ASP A 149 -1.90 -4.64 -3.06
C ASP A 149 -2.78 -3.46 -3.52
N ASP A 150 -3.28 -2.65 -2.59
CA ASP A 150 -4.10 -1.46 -2.88
C ASP A 150 -3.30 -0.47 -3.76
N ARG A 151 -2.02 -0.24 -3.44
CA ARG A 151 -1.12 0.60 -4.24
C ARG A 151 -0.94 0.02 -5.65
N ASP A 152 -0.73 -1.28 -5.78
CA ASP A 152 -0.53 -1.90 -7.08
C ASP A 152 -1.82 -1.86 -7.92
N VAL A 153 -3.00 -2.06 -7.31
CA VAL A 153 -4.29 -1.89 -7.98
C VAL A 153 -4.48 -0.44 -8.46
N MET A 154 -4.28 0.55 -7.57
CA MET A 154 -4.44 1.97 -7.94
C MET A 154 -3.46 2.40 -9.04
N THR A 155 -2.21 1.96 -8.97
CA THR A 155 -1.21 2.29 -10.00
C THR A 155 -1.52 1.61 -11.33
N GLN A 156 -1.96 0.35 -11.33
CA GLN A 156 -2.38 -0.35 -12.54
C GLN A 156 -3.64 0.26 -13.15
N ASP A 157 -4.61 0.67 -12.35
CA ASP A 157 -5.83 1.34 -12.81
C ASP A 157 -5.49 2.71 -13.41
N ALA A 158 -4.61 3.49 -12.78
CA ALA A 158 -4.11 4.75 -13.31
C ALA A 158 -3.39 4.57 -14.65
N VAL A 159 -2.54 3.54 -14.78
CA VAL A 159 -1.85 3.21 -16.03
C VAL A 159 -2.83 2.78 -17.12
N ARG A 160 -3.81 1.93 -16.79
CA ARG A 160 -4.83 1.45 -17.74
C ARG A 160 -5.73 2.59 -18.23
N GLU A 161 -6.21 3.45 -17.33
CA GLU A 161 -7.01 4.62 -17.68
C GLU A 161 -6.22 5.59 -18.58
N ALA A 162 -4.98 5.92 -18.21
CA ALA A 162 -4.13 6.78 -19.04
C ALA A 162 -3.76 6.16 -20.39
N ALA A 163 -3.65 4.83 -20.48
CA ALA A 163 -3.45 4.13 -21.74
C ALA A 163 -4.71 4.14 -22.62
N ALA A 164 -5.89 3.95 -22.03
CA ALA A 164 -7.17 4.01 -22.73
C ALA A 164 -7.40 5.41 -23.32
N ILE A 165 -7.24 6.47 -22.52
CA ILE A 165 -7.40 7.85 -22.99
C ILE A 165 -6.35 8.20 -24.06
N ARG A 166 -5.10 7.74 -23.90
CA ARG A 166 -4.09 7.90 -24.97
C ARG A 166 -4.51 7.21 -26.26
N GLY A 167 -5.10 6.02 -26.17
CA GLY A 167 -5.59 5.27 -27.33
C GLY A 167 -6.73 6.00 -28.05
N THR A 168 -7.69 6.54 -27.31
CA THR A 168 -8.81 7.32 -27.89
C THR A 168 -8.31 8.61 -28.51
N VAL A 169 -7.50 9.39 -27.78
CA VAL A 169 -6.90 10.64 -28.27
C VAL A 169 -6.05 10.40 -29.52
N ALA A 170 -5.24 9.33 -29.56
CA ALA A 170 -4.44 9.01 -30.73
C ALA A 170 -5.31 8.68 -31.96
N THR A 171 -6.42 7.97 -31.75
CA THR A 171 -7.37 7.62 -32.81
C THR A 171 -8.11 8.86 -33.32
N GLU A 172 -8.66 9.67 -32.43
CA GLU A 172 -9.33 10.94 -32.77
C GLU A 172 -8.37 11.92 -33.47
N ALA A 173 -7.13 12.05 -32.97
CA ALA A 173 -6.11 12.87 -33.62
C ALA A 173 -5.68 12.33 -34.99
N ALA A 174 -5.76 11.02 -35.23
CA ALA A 174 -5.50 10.42 -36.54
C ALA A 174 -6.68 10.66 -37.50
N GLU A 175 -7.92 10.50 -37.02
CA GLU A 175 -9.13 10.75 -37.79
C GLU A 175 -9.27 12.22 -38.20
N THR A 176 -9.10 13.16 -37.26
CA THR A 176 -9.12 14.60 -37.53
C THR A 176 -8.05 15.00 -38.56
N ARG A 177 -6.82 14.49 -38.43
CA ARG A 177 -5.76 14.72 -39.43
C ARG A 177 -6.09 14.12 -40.79
N ALA A 178 -6.70 12.93 -40.83
CA ALA A 178 -7.11 12.30 -42.07
C ALA A 178 -8.24 13.09 -42.76
N THR A 179 -9.23 13.54 -41.99
CA THR A 179 -10.34 14.39 -42.47
C THR A 179 -9.81 15.72 -42.97
N ALA A 180 -8.98 16.43 -42.19
CA ALA A 180 -8.35 17.68 -42.61
C ALA A 180 -7.53 17.54 -43.90
N LYS A 181 -6.80 16.42 -44.05
CA LYS A 181 -6.05 16.14 -45.29
C LYS A 181 -6.98 15.94 -46.49
N ARG A 182 -8.12 15.26 -46.32
CA ARG A 182 -9.12 15.05 -47.37
C ARG A 182 -9.82 16.37 -47.74
N GLU A 183 -10.23 17.16 -46.75
CA GLU A 183 -10.85 18.46 -46.96
C GLU A 183 -9.90 19.43 -47.66
N ALA A 184 -8.64 19.51 -47.22
CA ALA A 184 -7.64 20.33 -47.90
C ALA A 184 -7.40 19.87 -49.35
N ALA A 185 -7.46 18.57 -49.62
CA ALA A 185 -7.38 18.06 -51.00
C ALA A 185 -8.63 18.41 -51.82
N ALA A 186 -9.82 18.36 -51.22
CA ALA A 186 -11.08 18.74 -51.86
C ALA A 186 -11.10 20.24 -52.19
N ILE A 187 -10.76 21.11 -51.23
CA ILE A 187 -10.66 22.57 -51.44
C ILE A 187 -9.68 22.87 -52.59
N ARG A 188 -8.51 22.24 -52.61
CA ARG A 188 -7.54 22.42 -53.71
C ARG A 188 -8.06 21.92 -55.06
N SER A 189 -8.79 20.81 -55.07
CA SER A 189 -9.37 20.25 -56.30
C SER A 189 -10.50 21.14 -56.84
N GLU A 190 -11.35 21.67 -55.95
CA GLU A 190 -12.41 22.61 -56.29
C GLU A 190 -11.81 23.90 -56.85
N ALA A 191 -10.80 24.46 -56.19
CA ALA A 191 -10.02 25.60 -56.69
C ALA A 191 -9.41 25.37 -58.07
N GLY A 192 -8.82 24.19 -58.29
CA GLY A 192 -8.29 23.82 -59.59
C GLY A 192 -9.38 23.75 -60.68
N ARG A 193 -10.57 23.22 -60.35
CA ARG A 193 -11.70 23.10 -61.28
C ARG A 193 -12.28 24.47 -61.63
N GLU A 194 -12.57 25.32 -60.64
CA GLU A 194 -13.11 26.66 -60.90
C GLU A 194 -12.11 27.54 -61.65
N ALA A 195 -10.81 27.45 -61.34
CA ALA A 195 -9.78 28.13 -62.10
C ALA A 195 -9.72 27.65 -63.57
N ALA A 196 -9.91 26.34 -63.81
CA ALA A 196 -9.98 25.80 -65.17
C ALA A 196 -11.26 26.23 -65.91
N GLU A 197 -12.41 26.25 -65.23
CA GLU A 197 -13.69 26.72 -65.77
C GLU A 197 -13.63 28.20 -66.13
N MET A 198 -13.12 29.05 -65.24
CA MET A 198 -12.91 30.48 -65.52
C MET A 198 -11.99 30.69 -66.72
N ARG A 199 -10.91 29.91 -66.85
CA ARG A 199 -10.03 29.98 -68.04
C ARG A 199 -10.72 29.52 -69.31
N ALA A 200 -11.56 28.49 -69.25
CA ALA A 200 -12.29 27.97 -70.40
C ALA A 200 -13.37 28.96 -70.89
N VAL A 201 -14.09 29.60 -69.96
CA VAL A 201 -15.06 30.66 -70.26
C VAL A 201 -14.34 31.85 -70.88
N ALA A 202 -13.26 32.34 -70.26
CA ALA A 202 -12.46 33.43 -70.79
C ALA A 202 -11.92 33.14 -72.20
N ALA A 203 -11.42 31.92 -72.44
CA ALA A 203 -10.96 31.50 -73.76
C ALA A 203 -12.09 31.50 -74.79
N ARG A 204 -13.28 31.02 -74.43
CA ARG A 204 -14.46 31.07 -75.32
C ARG A 204 -14.88 32.49 -75.65
N GLU A 205 -14.93 33.38 -74.65
CA GLU A 205 -15.31 34.78 -74.88
C GLU A 205 -14.30 35.51 -75.76
N VAL A 206 -13.00 35.26 -75.56
CA VAL A 206 -11.95 35.80 -76.45
C VAL A 206 -12.09 35.25 -77.88
N GLU A 207 -12.37 33.97 -78.06
CA GLU A 207 -12.57 33.39 -79.39
C GLU A 207 -13.85 33.92 -80.07
N VAL A 208 -14.94 34.12 -79.32
CA VAL A 208 -16.16 34.77 -79.83
C VAL A 208 -15.87 36.20 -80.28
N ALA A 209 -15.20 37.00 -79.44
CA ALA A 209 -14.83 38.37 -79.78
C ALA A 209 -13.89 38.43 -81.00
N ARG A 210 -12.94 37.50 -81.12
CA ARG A 210 -12.07 37.37 -82.31
C ARG A 210 -12.85 36.99 -83.57
N ALA A 211 -13.79 36.06 -83.47
CA ALA A 211 -14.61 35.64 -84.61
C ALA A 211 -15.53 36.76 -85.10
N GLU A 212 -16.12 37.53 -84.18
CA GLU A 212 -16.89 38.73 -84.51
C GLU A 212 -16.02 39.82 -85.16
N ALA A 213 -14.85 40.10 -84.59
CA ALA A 213 -13.90 41.04 -85.18
C ALA A 213 -13.45 40.62 -86.59
N ALA A 214 -13.18 39.33 -86.81
CA ALA A 214 -12.82 38.80 -88.13
C ALA A 214 -13.99 38.88 -89.14
N ARG A 215 -15.23 38.59 -88.71
CA ARG A 215 -16.43 38.75 -89.53
C ARG A 215 -16.64 40.21 -89.95
N LEU A 216 -16.52 41.14 -89.00
CA LEU A 216 -16.67 42.56 -89.26
C LEU A 216 -15.56 43.07 -90.19
N ALA A 217 -14.32 42.62 -90.02
CA ALA A 217 -13.20 42.94 -90.90
C ALA A 217 -13.44 42.44 -92.33
N GLN A 218 -13.88 41.18 -92.48
CA GLN A 218 -14.21 40.62 -93.79
C GLN A 218 -15.39 41.36 -94.44
N SER A 219 -16.44 41.66 -93.68
CA SER A 219 -17.57 42.46 -94.17
C SER A 219 -17.13 43.84 -94.65
N ASN A 220 -16.22 44.49 -93.92
CA ASN A 220 -15.65 45.77 -94.32
C ASN A 220 -14.79 45.67 -95.57
N GLU A 221 -13.99 44.60 -95.71
CA GLU A 221 -13.18 44.37 -96.91
C GLU A 221 -14.06 44.13 -98.14
N LEU A 222 -15.13 43.34 -98.00
CA LEU A 222 -16.13 43.15 -99.05
C LEU A 222 -16.81 44.47 -99.43
N LEU A 223 -17.23 45.27 -98.44
CA LEU A 223 -17.82 46.59 -98.68
C LEU A 223 -16.85 47.50 -99.44
N ARG A 224 -15.57 47.50 -99.06
CA ARG A 224 -14.51 48.27 -99.75
C ARG A 224 -14.31 47.81 -101.19
N ALA A 225 -14.34 46.50 -101.44
CA ALA A 225 -14.21 45.93 -102.78
C ALA A 225 -15.44 46.26 -103.65
N GLU A 226 -16.64 46.18 -103.09
CA GLU A 226 -17.89 46.54 -103.76
C GLU A 226 -17.89 48.02 -104.15
N VAL A 227 -17.57 48.92 -103.19
CA VAL A 227 -17.41 50.35 -103.45
C VAL A 227 -16.35 50.58 -104.55
N ALA A 228 -15.18 49.93 -104.47
CA ALA A 228 -14.15 50.05 -105.49
C ALA A 228 -14.63 49.62 -106.89
N SER A 229 -15.37 48.52 -106.99
CA SER A 229 -15.94 48.06 -108.26
C SER A 229 -16.97 49.04 -108.83
N GLU A 230 -17.77 49.66 -107.95
CA GLU A 230 -18.75 50.66 -108.35
C GLU A 230 -18.06 51.95 -108.82
N VAL A 231 -16.94 52.34 -108.18
CA VAL A 231 -16.08 53.44 -108.67
C VAL A 231 -15.61 53.17 -110.09
N ASP A 232 -15.05 51.99 -110.33
CA ASP A 232 -14.49 51.65 -111.63
C ASP A 232 -15.58 51.56 -112.71
N ARG A 233 -16.76 51.03 -112.35
CA ARG A 233 -17.95 51.01 -113.22
C ARG A 233 -18.40 52.41 -113.59
N LEU A 234 -18.59 53.30 -112.60
CA LEU A 234 -19.02 54.68 -112.84
C LEU A 234 -17.99 55.46 -113.65
N ARG A 235 -16.69 55.29 -113.37
CA ARG A 235 -15.60 55.88 -114.17
C ARG A 235 -15.59 55.38 -115.61
N ALA A 236 -15.82 54.08 -115.84
CA ALA A 236 -15.92 53.50 -117.17
C ALA A 236 -17.14 54.03 -117.93
N ALA A 237 -18.29 54.14 -117.26
CA ALA A 237 -19.52 54.70 -117.83
C ALA A 237 -19.32 56.17 -118.26
N VAL A 238 -18.81 57.02 -117.37
CA VAL A 238 -18.48 58.42 -117.70
C VAL A 238 -17.46 58.51 -118.84
N THR A 239 -16.52 57.56 -118.91
CA THR A 239 -15.55 57.49 -120.01
C THR A 239 -16.20 57.14 -121.34
N ALA A 240 -17.11 56.18 -121.34
CA ALA A 240 -17.86 55.77 -122.52
C ALA A 240 -18.81 56.88 -122.99
N GLU A 241 -19.57 57.51 -122.09
CA GLU A 241 -20.48 58.63 -122.42
C GLU A 241 -19.74 59.78 -123.11
N VAL A 242 -18.53 60.10 -122.66
CA VAL A 242 -17.72 61.15 -123.30
C VAL A 242 -17.14 60.68 -124.63
N ALA A 243 -16.78 59.41 -124.77
CA ALA A 243 -16.33 58.87 -126.05
C ALA A 243 -17.47 58.89 -127.07
N GLU A 244 -18.68 58.54 -126.65
CA GLU A 244 -19.91 58.62 -127.45
C GLU A 244 -20.26 60.07 -127.79
N ALA A 245 -20.23 60.99 -126.83
CA ALA A 245 -20.43 62.43 -127.08
C ALA A 245 -19.37 62.98 -128.06
N ARG A 246 -18.11 62.57 -127.93
CA ARG A 246 -17.04 62.94 -128.87
C ARG A 246 -17.29 62.36 -130.26
N ALA A 247 -17.68 61.09 -130.37
CA ALA A 247 -17.95 60.41 -131.64
C ALA A 247 -19.21 60.96 -132.33
N ALA A 248 -20.24 61.32 -131.57
CA ALA A 248 -21.44 62.01 -132.07
C ALA A 248 -21.09 63.40 -132.61
N ILE A 249 -20.30 64.18 -131.85
CA ILE A 249 -19.79 65.48 -132.33
C ILE A 249 -18.88 65.31 -133.55
N GLU A 250 -18.04 64.27 -133.60
CA GLU A 250 -17.17 63.99 -134.75
C GLU A 250 -17.97 63.56 -136.00
N ALA A 251 -19.02 62.75 -135.81
CA ALA A 251 -19.96 62.37 -136.86
C ALA A 251 -20.79 63.57 -137.35
N GLU A 252 -21.23 64.47 -136.47
CA GLU A 252 -21.86 65.74 -136.85
C GLU A 252 -20.88 66.65 -137.61
N VAL A 253 -19.62 66.72 -137.19
CA VAL A 253 -18.56 67.45 -137.89
C VAL A 253 -18.27 66.85 -139.27
N LEU A 254 -18.33 65.52 -139.41
CA LEU A 254 -18.13 64.82 -140.69
C LEU A 254 -19.35 64.96 -141.63
N SER A 255 -20.57 64.88 -141.10
CA SER A 255 -21.81 65.13 -141.85
C SER A 255 -21.87 66.58 -142.32
N GLY A 256 -21.54 67.54 -141.46
CA GLY A 256 -21.46 68.96 -141.83
C GLY A 256 -20.36 69.28 -142.85
N ARG A 257 -19.30 68.46 -142.93
CA ARG A 257 -18.23 68.61 -143.93
C ARG A 257 -18.63 68.16 -145.35
N ALA A 258 -19.66 67.33 -145.49
CA ALA A 258 -20.18 66.92 -146.79
C ALA A 258 -21.06 68.00 -147.45
N ASP A 259 -21.75 68.81 -146.66
CA ASP A 259 -22.67 69.84 -147.15
C ASP A 259 -22.00 71.22 -147.35
N LEU A 260 -20.94 71.54 -146.59
CA LEU A 260 -20.26 72.86 -146.61
C LEU A 260 -19.05 72.96 -147.56
N ALA A 261 -18.97 72.16 -148.62
CA ALA A 261 -17.97 72.35 -149.68
C ALA A 261 -18.30 73.56 -150.60
N ALA A 262 -19.51 74.12 -150.52
CA ALA A 262 -20.00 75.20 -151.38
C ALA A 262 -20.08 76.60 -150.74
N GLU A 263 -20.04 76.75 -149.39
CA GLU A 263 -20.17 78.07 -148.71
C GLU A 263 -18.97 78.41 -147.79
N LEU A 264 -17.78 78.21 -148.31
CA LEU A 264 -16.54 78.53 -147.61
C LEU A 264 -16.22 80.04 -147.66
N ALA A 265 -16.08 80.70 -146.50
CA ALA A 265 -14.88 81.51 -146.16
C ALA A 265 -15.04 82.42 -144.92
N THR A 266 -16.23 82.87 -144.53
CA THR A 266 -16.40 83.90 -143.48
C THR A 266 -16.91 83.41 -142.11
N GLY A 267 -17.40 82.18 -141.96
CA GLY A 267 -17.82 81.62 -140.66
C GLY A 267 -16.79 80.75 -139.92
N ARG A 268 -15.62 80.48 -140.53
CA ARG A 268 -14.65 79.49 -140.03
C ARG A 268 -13.90 79.88 -138.74
N ALA A 269 -13.82 81.18 -138.43
CA ALA A 269 -13.14 81.64 -137.22
C ALA A 269 -14.06 81.69 -135.99
N GLU A 270 -15.37 81.84 -136.19
CA GLU A 270 -16.37 81.91 -135.10
C GLU A 270 -16.85 80.50 -134.70
N GLY A 271 -17.24 79.65 -135.67
CA GLY A 271 -17.68 78.28 -135.36
C GLY A 271 -16.58 77.33 -134.85
N ALA A 272 -15.32 77.56 -135.25
CA ALA A 272 -14.18 76.81 -134.68
C ALA A 272 -13.86 77.24 -133.24
N ARG A 273 -14.15 78.50 -132.88
CA ARG A 273 -14.05 78.99 -131.50
C ARG A 273 -15.21 78.44 -130.67
N GLU A 274 -16.45 78.51 -131.15
CA GLU A 274 -17.60 77.95 -130.44
C GLU A 274 -17.50 76.43 -130.22
N LEU A 275 -17.02 75.66 -131.22
CA LEU A 275 -16.80 74.22 -131.06
C LEU A 275 -15.63 73.90 -130.12
N ALA A 276 -14.59 74.74 -130.09
CA ALA A 276 -13.49 74.60 -129.14
C ALA A 276 -13.93 74.99 -127.72
N ASP A 277 -14.76 76.01 -127.59
CA ASP A 277 -15.33 76.47 -126.32
C ASP A 277 -16.31 75.44 -125.76
N LEU A 278 -17.17 74.83 -126.59
CA LEU A 278 -18.07 73.74 -126.18
C LEU A 278 -17.30 72.45 -125.81
N ARG A 279 -16.23 72.10 -126.54
CA ARG A 279 -15.39 70.95 -126.19
C ARG A 279 -14.60 71.17 -124.90
N THR A 280 -14.12 72.39 -124.67
CA THR A 280 -13.43 72.72 -123.42
C THR A 280 -14.41 72.84 -122.26
N ALA A 281 -15.64 73.32 -122.48
CA ALA A 281 -16.71 73.30 -121.50
C ALA A 281 -17.08 71.85 -121.13
N LEU A 282 -17.38 70.98 -122.10
CA LEU A 282 -17.71 69.57 -121.83
C LEU A 282 -16.54 68.81 -121.17
N ALA A 283 -15.30 69.12 -121.55
CA ALA A 283 -14.13 68.53 -120.89
C ALA A 283 -13.95 69.02 -119.44
N ARG A 284 -14.29 70.29 -119.15
CA ARG A 284 -14.34 70.82 -117.77
C ARG A 284 -15.47 70.19 -116.99
N ASP A 285 -16.69 70.17 -117.51
CA ASP A 285 -17.86 69.58 -116.83
C ASP A 285 -17.62 68.10 -116.50
N ARG A 286 -16.95 67.35 -117.40
CA ARG A 286 -16.51 65.98 -117.15
C ARG A 286 -15.44 65.90 -116.06
N ALA A 287 -14.42 66.76 -116.12
CA ALA A 287 -13.37 66.78 -115.12
C ALA A 287 -13.95 67.12 -113.73
N ASP A 288 -14.91 68.04 -113.68
CA ASP A 288 -15.61 68.45 -112.48
C ASP A 288 -16.50 67.32 -111.94
N ALA A 289 -17.23 66.60 -112.80
CA ALA A 289 -18.03 65.43 -112.40
C ALA A 289 -17.16 64.27 -111.88
N VAL A 290 -16.02 63.99 -112.53
CA VAL A 290 -15.05 62.97 -112.05
C VAL A 290 -14.43 63.40 -110.72
N ALA A 291 -14.08 64.67 -110.58
CA ALA A 291 -13.53 65.20 -109.32
C ALA A 291 -14.56 65.14 -108.18
N LEU A 292 -15.84 65.41 -108.46
CA LEU A 292 -16.91 65.33 -107.48
C LEU A 292 -17.11 63.89 -106.99
N LEU A 293 -17.18 62.93 -107.92
CA LEU A 293 -17.33 61.51 -107.61
C LEU A 293 -16.13 60.97 -106.82
N ASP A 294 -14.91 61.34 -107.23
CA ASP A 294 -13.69 60.96 -106.52
C ASP A 294 -13.64 61.54 -105.10
N ALA A 295 -14.17 62.76 -104.90
CA ALA A 295 -14.29 63.37 -103.59
C ALA A 295 -15.33 62.66 -102.70
N GLU A 296 -16.51 62.31 -103.24
CA GLU A 296 -17.53 61.54 -102.52
C GLU A 296 -17.01 60.15 -102.11
N LEU A 297 -16.26 59.50 -103.00
CA LEU A 297 -15.66 58.19 -102.73
C LEU A 297 -14.50 58.26 -101.73
N ALA A 298 -13.69 59.32 -101.77
CA ALA A 298 -12.67 59.57 -100.76
C ALA A 298 -13.33 59.81 -99.38
N ALA A 299 -14.44 60.54 -99.34
CA ALA A 299 -15.21 60.75 -98.12
C ALA A 299 -15.80 59.43 -97.58
N LEU A 300 -16.41 58.60 -98.42
CA LEU A 300 -16.93 57.28 -98.04
C LEU A 300 -15.83 56.34 -97.53
N ARG A 301 -14.65 56.33 -98.17
CA ARG A 301 -13.48 55.55 -97.71
C ARG A 301 -12.94 56.04 -96.36
N SER A 302 -12.90 57.35 -96.16
CA SER A 302 -12.50 57.93 -94.87
C SER A 302 -13.49 57.54 -93.77
N ALA A 303 -14.79 57.72 -94.02
CA ALA A 303 -15.84 57.34 -93.07
C ALA A 303 -15.78 55.85 -92.70
N ALA A 304 -15.63 54.96 -93.69
CA ALA A 304 -15.47 53.52 -93.44
C ALA A 304 -14.16 53.18 -92.69
N SER A 305 -13.07 53.95 -92.90
CA SER A 305 -11.83 53.79 -92.13
C SER A 305 -11.98 54.25 -90.68
N ASP A 306 -12.66 55.37 -90.47
CA ASP A 306 -12.92 55.95 -89.14
C ASP A 306 -13.84 55.04 -88.31
N GLU A 307 -14.85 54.46 -88.95
CA GLU A 307 -15.77 53.49 -88.33
C GLU A 307 -15.04 52.19 -87.97
N ALA A 308 -14.18 51.66 -88.86
CA ALA A 308 -13.33 50.51 -88.56
C ALA A 308 -12.36 50.80 -87.40
N ALA A 309 -11.78 52.01 -87.33
CA ALA A 309 -10.92 52.41 -86.23
C ALA A 309 -11.69 52.60 -84.91
N ALA A 310 -12.94 53.07 -84.97
CA ALA A 310 -13.82 53.19 -83.81
C ALA A 310 -14.18 51.80 -83.24
N LEU A 311 -14.63 50.88 -84.09
CA LEU A 311 -14.91 49.49 -83.73
C LEU A 311 -13.68 48.79 -83.15
N SER A 312 -12.49 48.98 -83.74
CA SER A 312 -11.26 48.40 -83.20
C SER A 312 -10.92 48.91 -81.79
N ARG A 313 -11.19 50.18 -81.49
CA ARG A 313 -11.01 50.73 -80.14
C ARG A 313 -12.04 50.16 -79.16
N GLU A 314 -13.28 49.99 -79.61
CA GLU A 314 -14.36 49.42 -78.81
C GLU A 314 -14.09 47.93 -78.47
N VAL A 315 -13.59 47.15 -79.42
CA VAL A 315 -13.13 45.76 -79.19
C VAL A 315 -11.96 45.71 -78.21
N GLU A 316 -10.97 46.60 -78.34
CA GLU A 316 -9.84 46.62 -77.41
C GLU A 316 -10.28 47.06 -76.00
N GLN A 317 -11.20 48.02 -75.89
CA GLN A 317 -11.78 48.42 -74.62
C GLN A 317 -12.57 47.27 -73.96
N ALA A 318 -13.44 46.60 -74.72
CA ALA A 318 -14.18 45.43 -74.23
C ALA A 318 -13.24 44.29 -73.79
N ARG A 319 -12.11 44.11 -74.50
CA ARG A 319 -11.06 43.16 -74.10
C ARG A 319 -10.38 43.56 -72.79
N ILE A 320 -10.06 44.84 -72.60
CA ILE A 320 -9.46 45.34 -71.36
C ILE A 320 -10.44 45.15 -70.20
N ASP A 321 -11.70 45.53 -70.37
CA ASP A 321 -12.74 45.41 -69.34
C ASP A 321 -12.93 43.94 -68.94
N LEU A 322 -12.97 43.02 -69.91
CA LEU A 322 -13.06 41.59 -69.65
C LEU A 322 -11.84 41.06 -68.88
N VAL A 323 -10.62 41.52 -69.21
CA VAL A 323 -9.41 41.12 -68.48
C VAL A 323 -9.46 41.58 -67.02
N VAL A 324 -9.96 42.80 -66.77
CA VAL A 324 -10.13 43.34 -65.41
C VAL A 324 -11.17 42.54 -64.63
N GLU A 325 -12.32 42.22 -65.23
CA GLU A 325 -13.35 41.42 -64.57
C GLU A 325 -12.84 40.01 -64.22
N LEU A 326 -12.13 39.37 -65.15
CA LEU A 326 -11.53 38.05 -64.90
C LEU A 326 -10.46 38.10 -63.80
N ALA A 327 -9.68 39.18 -63.73
CA ALA A 327 -8.73 39.37 -62.64
C ALA A 327 -9.44 39.53 -61.29
N ALA A 328 -10.51 40.33 -61.23
CA ALA A 328 -11.30 40.52 -60.02
C ALA A 328 -11.96 39.22 -59.53
N ARG A 329 -12.57 38.43 -60.45
CA ARG A 329 -13.16 37.13 -60.11
C ARG A 329 -12.14 36.12 -59.62
N ARG A 330 -10.94 36.10 -60.20
CA ARG A 330 -9.84 35.25 -59.72
C ARG A 330 -9.40 35.62 -58.32
N GLU A 331 -9.22 36.91 -58.06
CA GLU A 331 -8.82 37.39 -56.73
C GLU A 331 -9.89 37.12 -55.67
N GLU A 332 -11.17 37.22 -56.03
CA GLU A 332 -12.28 36.84 -55.16
C GLU A 332 -12.30 35.34 -54.86
N ALA A 333 -12.16 34.48 -55.88
CA ALA A 333 -12.07 33.03 -55.69
C ALA A 333 -10.85 32.64 -54.84
N ASP A 334 -9.68 33.23 -55.11
CA ASP A 334 -8.45 32.97 -54.34
C ASP A 334 -8.62 33.38 -52.86
N ARG A 335 -9.31 34.51 -52.59
CA ARG A 335 -9.65 34.94 -51.23
C ARG A 335 -10.58 33.96 -50.53
N ASP A 336 -11.64 33.51 -51.21
CA ASP A 336 -12.60 32.55 -50.65
C ASP A 336 -11.92 31.22 -50.33
N TYR A 337 -11.05 30.71 -51.20
CA TYR A 337 -10.28 29.49 -50.93
C TYR A 337 -9.32 29.64 -49.76
N LEU A 338 -8.63 30.77 -49.67
CA LEU A 338 -7.73 31.05 -48.55
C LEU A 338 -8.51 31.07 -47.25
N LEU A 339 -9.70 31.68 -47.23
CA LEU A 339 -10.55 31.79 -46.05
C LEU A 339 -11.06 30.41 -45.62
N ARG A 340 -11.60 29.61 -46.55
CA ARG A 340 -12.01 28.21 -46.27
C ARG A 340 -10.85 27.35 -45.78
N HIS A 341 -9.66 27.53 -46.35
CA HIS A 341 -8.47 26.80 -45.91
C HIS A 341 -8.05 27.20 -44.49
N GLN A 342 -8.03 28.50 -44.18
CA GLN A 342 -7.73 29.01 -42.84
C GLN A 342 -8.74 28.52 -41.81
N GLU A 343 -10.03 28.50 -42.14
CA GLU A 343 -11.09 27.96 -41.28
C GLU A 343 -10.89 26.47 -40.99
N ALA A 344 -10.62 25.67 -42.01
CA ALA A 344 -10.35 24.23 -41.85
C ALA A 344 -9.08 23.97 -41.00
N VAL A 345 -8.02 24.75 -41.21
CA VAL A 345 -6.80 24.69 -40.39
C VAL A 345 -7.10 25.07 -38.93
N ALA A 346 -7.84 26.16 -38.71
CA ALA A 346 -8.19 26.61 -37.36
C ALA A 346 -9.07 25.59 -36.62
N GLN A 347 -10.04 24.97 -37.30
CA GLN A 347 -10.84 23.89 -36.73
C GLN A 347 -9.98 22.68 -36.37
N THR A 348 -9.09 22.26 -37.27
CA THR A 348 -8.17 21.13 -37.01
C THR A 348 -7.27 21.42 -35.82
N GLN A 349 -6.73 22.63 -35.73
CA GLN A 349 -5.87 23.04 -34.61
C GLN A 349 -6.64 23.01 -33.29
N ARG A 350 -7.88 23.51 -33.25
CA ARG A 350 -8.73 23.45 -32.04
C ARG A 350 -8.95 22.01 -31.57
N TYR A 351 -9.26 21.09 -32.48
CA TYR A 351 -9.42 19.68 -32.11
C TYR A 351 -8.12 19.07 -31.57
N LEU A 352 -6.98 19.35 -32.21
CA LEU A 352 -5.68 18.87 -31.73
C LEU A 352 -5.34 19.45 -30.34
N ASP A 353 -5.62 20.72 -30.10
CA ASP A 353 -5.39 21.37 -28.81
C ASP A 353 -6.29 20.79 -27.72
N GLU A 354 -7.57 20.53 -28.02
CA GLU A 354 -8.51 19.86 -27.12
C GLU A 354 -8.06 18.43 -26.78
N SER A 355 -7.70 17.64 -27.79
CA SER A 355 -7.16 16.29 -27.61
C SER A 355 -5.86 16.29 -26.76
N ASN A 356 -4.98 17.27 -26.97
CA ASN A 356 -3.77 17.44 -26.16
C ASN A 356 -4.09 17.81 -24.71
N LEU A 357 -5.11 18.64 -24.48
CA LEU A 357 -5.55 19.01 -23.14
C LEU A 357 -6.16 17.81 -22.40
N GLN A 358 -6.96 16.98 -23.08
CA GLN A 358 -7.49 15.73 -22.53
C GLN A 358 -6.36 14.76 -22.17
N LEU A 359 -5.34 14.64 -23.03
CA LEU A 359 -4.16 13.83 -22.75
C LEU A 359 -3.39 14.33 -21.52
N ALA A 360 -3.16 15.64 -21.44
CA ALA A 360 -2.48 16.24 -20.30
C ALA A 360 -3.26 16.03 -18.99
N ASP A 361 -4.59 16.13 -19.05
CA ASP A 361 -5.46 15.86 -17.91
C ASP A 361 -5.43 14.40 -17.47
N ALA A 362 -5.47 13.46 -18.41
CA ALA A 362 -5.33 12.04 -18.11
C ALA A 362 -3.98 11.71 -17.46
N ILE A 363 -2.90 12.33 -17.93
CA ILE A 363 -1.57 12.16 -17.33
C ILE A 363 -1.53 12.73 -15.92
N ARG A 364 -2.13 13.91 -15.67
CA ARG A 364 -2.23 14.49 -14.33
C ARG A 364 -2.99 13.57 -13.38
N ARG A 365 -4.22 13.16 -13.75
CA ARG A 365 -5.03 12.24 -12.95
C ARG A 365 -4.31 10.93 -12.64
N ALA A 366 -3.56 10.39 -13.60
CA ALA A 366 -2.77 9.19 -13.36
C ALA A 366 -1.62 9.41 -12.39
N ASN A 367 -0.95 10.57 -12.43
CA ASN A 367 0.09 10.91 -11.45
C ASN A 367 -0.51 11.19 -10.07
N ASP A 368 -1.65 11.86 -9.99
CA ASP A 368 -2.34 12.14 -8.72
C ASP A 368 -2.73 10.82 -8.02
N LYS A 369 -3.31 9.87 -8.76
CA LYS A 369 -3.60 8.52 -8.23
C LYS A 369 -2.34 7.78 -7.77
N ARG A 370 -1.20 7.97 -8.44
CA ARG A 370 0.08 7.37 -8.00
C ARG A 370 0.58 8.00 -6.70
N LEU A 371 0.46 9.32 -6.56
CA LEU A 371 0.84 10.03 -5.33
C LEU A 371 -0.07 9.63 -4.17
N GLU A 372 -1.37 9.50 -4.39
CA GLU A 372 -2.33 8.99 -3.41
C GLU A 372 -1.98 7.56 -2.97
N ALA A 373 -1.64 6.69 -3.92
CA ALA A 373 -1.23 5.32 -3.63
C ALA A 373 0.09 5.24 -2.83
N ASP A 374 1.06 6.10 -3.13
CA ASP A 374 2.31 6.18 -2.38
C ASP A 374 2.10 6.79 -0.97
N ALA A 375 1.15 7.73 -0.82
CA ALA A 375 0.75 8.29 0.48
C ALA A 375 0.09 7.22 1.37
N LEU A 376 -0.87 6.44 0.84
CA LEU A 376 -1.49 5.32 1.57
C LEU A 376 -0.45 4.30 2.06
N ARG A 377 0.59 4.03 1.26
CA ARG A 377 1.70 3.18 1.67
C ARG A 377 2.52 3.80 2.80
N SER A 378 2.78 5.11 2.74
CA SER A 378 3.48 5.82 3.81
C SER A 378 2.70 5.76 5.12
N ASP A 379 1.40 6.03 5.09
CA ASP A 379 0.52 5.96 6.26
C ASP A 379 0.52 4.55 6.86
N ALA A 380 0.45 3.51 6.01
CA ALA A 380 0.55 2.12 6.46
C ALA A 380 1.89 1.79 7.12
N LEU A 381 3.01 2.36 6.64
CA LEU A 381 4.34 2.18 7.26
C LEU A 381 4.41 2.85 8.63
N ASP A 382 3.81 4.03 8.78
CA ASP A 382 3.75 4.74 10.05
C ASP A 382 2.88 4.00 11.06
N ASP A 383 1.73 3.47 10.63
CA ASP A 383 0.85 2.62 11.45
C ASP A 383 1.54 1.35 11.91
N VAL A 384 2.26 0.67 11.02
CA VAL A 384 3.06 -0.53 11.36
C VAL A 384 4.17 -0.20 12.35
N THR A 385 4.83 0.94 12.17
CA THR A 385 5.90 1.38 13.08
C THR A 385 5.34 1.65 14.47
N ARG A 386 4.17 2.29 14.56
CA ARG A 386 3.46 2.54 15.82
C ARG A 386 3.02 1.24 16.48
N LEU A 387 2.38 0.33 15.73
CA LEU A 387 1.96 -0.99 16.23
C LEU A 387 3.12 -1.79 16.82
N ARG A 388 4.27 -1.82 16.12
CA ARG A 388 5.47 -2.53 16.60
C ARG A 388 6.04 -1.92 17.87
N ARG A 389 6.04 -0.59 18.01
CA ARG A 389 6.47 0.09 19.23
C ARG A 389 5.53 -0.22 20.39
N GLU A 390 4.22 -0.10 20.19
CA GLU A 390 3.22 -0.41 21.22
C GLU A 390 3.34 -1.85 21.71
N ALA A 391 3.48 -2.82 20.79
CA ALA A 391 3.67 -4.22 21.13
C ALA A 391 4.98 -4.48 21.88
N GLN A 392 6.06 -3.79 21.50
CA GLN A 392 7.35 -3.88 22.18
C GLN A 392 7.25 -3.34 23.61
N ASP A 393 6.67 -2.15 23.79
CA ASP A 393 6.49 -1.51 25.09
C ASP A 393 5.60 -2.36 26.02
N GLU A 394 4.49 -2.92 25.50
CA GLU A 394 3.63 -3.83 26.25
C GLU A 394 4.36 -5.11 26.68
N SER A 395 5.13 -5.71 25.76
CA SER A 395 5.91 -6.91 26.03
C SER A 395 6.99 -6.68 27.09
N ASP A 396 7.68 -5.54 27.01
CA ASP A 396 8.74 -5.19 27.96
C ASP A 396 8.15 -4.90 29.35
N ALA A 397 7.04 -4.15 29.41
CA ALA A 397 6.32 -3.89 30.67
C ALA A 397 5.81 -5.18 31.33
N LEU A 398 5.31 -6.15 30.54
CA LEU A 398 4.89 -7.45 31.05
C LEU A 398 6.06 -8.25 31.64
N LEU A 399 7.19 -8.26 30.95
CA LEU A 399 8.41 -8.95 31.40
C LEU A 399 8.97 -8.34 32.67
N ASP A 400 9.01 -7.02 32.75
CA ASP A 400 9.52 -6.31 33.94
C ASP A 400 8.59 -6.52 35.14
N SER A 401 7.28 -6.41 34.95
CA SER A 401 6.29 -6.74 35.98
C SER A 401 6.42 -8.19 36.50
N ALA A 402 6.70 -9.14 35.62
CA ALA A 402 6.91 -10.54 36.01
C ALA A 402 8.23 -10.75 36.75
N ARG A 403 9.31 -10.09 36.32
CA ARG A 403 10.62 -10.13 36.98
C ARG A 403 10.56 -9.52 38.37
N ASP A 404 9.85 -8.42 38.55
CA ASP A 404 9.73 -7.76 39.85
C ASP A 404 8.90 -8.61 40.82
N ARG A 405 7.79 -9.18 40.37
CA ARG A 405 7.01 -10.15 41.17
C ARG A 405 7.83 -11.41 41.51
N ALA A 406 8.62 -11.92 40.57
CA ALA A 406 9.53 -13.05 40.82
C ALA A 406 10.58 -12.73 41.89
N ARG A 407 11.17 -11.53 41.85
CA ARG A 407 12.11 -11.06 42.88
C ARG A 407 11.43 -10.91 44.23
N GLU A 408 10.22 -10.38 44.27
CA GLU A 408 9.43 -10.24 45.50
C GLU A 408 9.12 -11.61 46.12
N MET A 409 8.67 -12.59 45.33
CA MET A 409 8.43 -13.95 45.83
C MET A 409 9.67 -14.59 46.45
N ILE A 410 10.83 -14.43 45.81
CA ILE A 410 12.11 -14.94 46.34
C ILE A 410 12.48 -14.19 47.63
N ALA A 411 12.37 -12.86 47.64
CA ALA A 411 12.66 -12.05 48.83
C ALA A 411 11.73 -12.41 50.01
N ASP A 412 10.47 -12.71 49.74
CA ASP A 412 9.48 -13.16 50.74
C ASP A 412 9.84 -14.52 51.31
N ALA A 413 10.22 -15.47 50.47
CA ALA A 413 10.71 -16.78 50.91
C ALA A 413 12.00 -16.65 51.73
N GLU A 414 12.93 -15.79 51.32
CA GLU A 414 14.13 -15.48 52.10
C GLU A 414 13.81 -14.87 53.46
N ARG A 415 12.79 -14.00 53.58
CA ARG A 415 12.37 -13.46 54.88
C ARG A 415 11.79 -14.55 55.78
N ARG A 416 10.86 -15.36 55.26
CA ARG A 416 10.25 -16.48 56.02
C ARG A 416 11.27 -17.51 56.47
N THR A 417 12.24 -17.81 55.63
CA THR A 417 13.30 -18.77 55.97
C THR A 417 14.24 -18.24 57.03
N ARG A 418 14.57 -16.94 57.02
CA ARG A 418 15.31 -16.30 58.12
C ARG A 418 14.53 -16.33 59.42
N GLU A 419 13.21 -16.09 59.39
CA GLU A 419 12.34 -16.19 60.57
C GLU A 419 12.30 -17.62 61.14
N LEU A 420 12.20 -18.64 60.28
CA LEU A 420 12.30 -20.05 60.68
C LEU A 420 13.66 -20.37 61.30
N GLN A 421 14.75 -19.87 60.72
CA GLN A 421 16.09 -20.05 61.27
C GLN A 421 16.22 -19.40 62.66
N ASN A 422 15.80 -18.15 62.82
CA ASN A 422 15.84 -17.45 64.12
C ASN A 422 15.01 -18.18 65.19
N THR A 423 13.85 -18.72 64.80
CA THR A 423 12.98 -19.50 65.71
C THR A 423 13.65 -20.81 66.12
N ALA A 424 14.25 -21.53 65.17
CA ALA A 424 14.99 -22.76 65.45
C ALA A 424 16.24 -22.51 66.29
N GLU A 425 16.98 -21.43 66.03
CA GLU A 425 18.14 -21.02 66.84
C GLU A 425 17.75 -20.73 68.29
N SER A 426 16.66 -19.97 68.50
CA SER A 426 16.13 -19.71 69.84
C SER A 426 15.79 -21.02 70.58
N ARG A 427 15.14 -21.97 69.88
CA ARG A 427 14.81 -23.27 70.47
C ARG A 427 16.04 -24.15 70.73
N LEU A 428 17.07 -24.07 69.88
CA LEU A 428 18.34 -24.76 70.12
C LEU A 428 19.06 -24.21 71.34
N ASP A 429 19.01 -22.90 71.56
CA ASP A 429 19.60 -22.26 72.73
C ASP A 429 18.84 -22.60 74.02
N GLU A 430 17.52 -22.75 73.97
CA GLU A 430 16.72 -23.32 75.06
C GLU A 430 17.17 -24.75 75.39
N ILE A 431 17.27 -25.64 74.39
CA ILE A 431 17.71 -27.04 74.57
C ILE A 431 19.13 -27.10 75.15
N ARG A 432 20.04 -26.23 74.70
CA ARG A 432 21.40 -26.11 75.24
C ARG A 432 21.39 -25.68 76.70
N THR A 433 20.59 -24.67 77.04
CA THR A 433 20.49 -24.17 78.41
C THR A 433 19.91 -25.22 79.35
N GLU A 434 18.87 -25.95 78.92
CA GLU A 434 18.29 -27.07 79.67
C GLU A 434 19.34 -28.19 79.88
N ARG A 435 20.06 -28.57 78.83
CA ARG A 435 21.15 -29.55 78.90
C ARG A 435 22.25 -29.12 79.87
N ASP A 436 22.71 -27.89 79.79
CA ASP A 436 23.79 -27.37 80.64
C ASP A 436 23.35 -27.22 82.09
N ALA A 437 22.08 -26.88 82.34
CA ALA A 437 21.50 -26.88 83.67
C ALA A 437 21.43 -28.29 84.28
N ILE A 438 21.07 -29.32 83.49
CA ILE A 438 21.02 -30.72 83.93
C ILE A 438 22.43 -31.27 84.19
N ALA A 439 23.37 -31.00 83.27
CA ALA A 439 24.78 -31.38 83.45
C ALA A 439 25.41 -30.69 84.67
N GLY A 440 25.08 -29.42 84.90
CA GLY A 440 25.49 -28.65 86.07
C GLY A 440 24.87 -29.18 87.36
N TYR A 441 23.60 -29.61 87.34
CA TYR A 441 22.93 -30.24 88.49
C TYR A 441 23.61 -31.55 88.91
N VAL A 442 23.94 -32.43 87.95
CA VAL A 442 24.67 -33.68 88.23
C VAL A 442 26.10 -33.43 88.71
N THR A 443 26.79 -32.46 88.11
CA THR A 443 28.12 -32.03 88.57
C THR A 443 28.06 -31.44 89.99
N GLY A 444 27.01 -30.68 90.29
CA GLY A 444 26.73 -30.15 91.63
C GLY A 444 26.45 -31.25 92.65
N LEU A 445 25.64 -32.26 92.31
CA LEU A 445 25.42 -33.44 93.15
C LEU A 445 26.72 -34.22 93.41
N ARG A 446 27.58 -34.35 92.39
CA ARG A 446 28.90 -34.97 92.50
C ARG A 446 29.85 -34.18 93.41
N GLY A 447 29.88 -32.85 93.28
CA GLY A 447 30.70 -31.98 94.14
C GLY A 447 30.24 -31.97 95.60
N LEU A 448 28.93 -32.01 95.83
CA LEU A 448 28.34 -32.04 97.17
C LEU A 448 28.62 -33.37 97.89
N ILE A 449 28.65 -34.48 97.13
CA ILE A 449 29.02 -35.80 97.64
C ILE A 449 30.54 -35.90 97.88
N GLY A 450 31.36 -35.35 96.99
CA GLY A 450 32.81 -35.22 97.24
C GLY A 450 33.16 -34.36 98.45
N HIS A 451 32.34 -33.36 98.79
CA HIS A 451 32.50 -32.54 100.00
C HIS A 451 32.09 -33.28 101.28
N ILE A 452 31.12 -34.21 101.20
CA ILE A 452 30.70 -35.08 102.31
C ILE A 452 31.76 -36.16 102.59
N ASP A 453 32.44 -36.67 101.56
CA ASP A 453 33.54 -37.65 101.68
C ASP A 453 34.85 -36.99 102.17
N GLY A 454 35.09 -35.72 101.79
CA GLY A 454 36.26 -34.94 102.26
C GLY A 454 36.18 -34.45 103.70
N LEU A 455 35.01 -34.49 104.35
CA LEU A 455 34.82 -34.17 105.76
C LEU A 455 35.14 -35.35 106.71
N SER A 456 35.45 -36.54 106.17
CA SER A 456 35.79 -37.73 106.97
C SER A 456 37.28 -38.06 107.08
N ASP A 457 38.16 -37.29 106.43
CA ASP A 457 39.62 -37.53 106.44
C ASP A 457 40.45 -36.40 107.09
N ASP A 458 39.80 -35.40 107.71
CA ASP A 458 40.49 -34.33 108.45
C ASP A 458 40.02 -34.30 109.92
N ASP A 459 40.54 -35.24 110.74
CA ASP A 459 40.73 -35.06 112.19
C ASP A 459 41.58 -36.22 112.75
N ASP A 460 42.91 -36.01 112.78
CA ASP A 460 43.82 -36.19 113.92
C ASP A 460 45.21 -36.72 113.51
N ASP A 461 46.10 -35.81 113.13
CA ASP A 461 47.49 -35.92 113.60
C ASP A 461 48.04 -34.51 113.84
N SER A 462 47.87 -34.07 115.09
CA SER A 462 48.59 -32.96 115.67
C SER A 462 50.03 -33.39 115.95
N LYS A 463 51.01 -32.72 115.33
CA LYS A 463 52.26 -32.29 116.00
C LYS A 463 53.04 -31.30 115.15
N ASP A 464 53.23 -30.13 115.75
CA ASP A 464 54.32 -29.20 115.50
C ASP A 464 55.67 -29.95 115.40
N ASP A 465 56.52 -29.63 114.42
CA ASP A 465 57.74 -28.82 114.66
C ASP A 465 58.56 -28.59 113.37
N ASP A 466 58.84 -27.31 113.13
CA ASP A 466 59.91 -26.62 112.40
C ASP A 466 60.79 -27.26 111.31
N GLY A 467 60.97 -26.53 110.20
CA GLY A 467 61.93 -26.85 109.14
C GLY A 467 62.06 -25.86 107.96
N ASP A 468 62.37 -24.61 108.28
CA ASP A 468 63.15 -23.59 107.52
C ASP A 468 63.36 -23.65 105.97
N SER A 469 63.16 -22.47 105.37
CA SER A 469 63.95 -21.85 104.29
C SER A 469 63.72 -22.13 102.79
N LYS A 470 63.45 -21.02 102.08
CA LYS A 470 64.11 -20.53 100.84
C LYS A 470 63.73 -21.22 99.53
N ASP A 471 63.63 -20.58 98.37
CA ASP A 471 63.86 -19.21 97.92
C ASP A 471 63.27 -19.11 96.50
N SER A 472 62.87 -17.88 96.16
CA SER A 472 62.65 -17.25 94.87
C SER A 472 62.55 -18.04 93.55
N SER A 473 61.59 -17.57 92.75
CA SER A 473 61.77 -16.92 91.43
C SER A 473 60.84 -17.52 90.35
N LYS A 474 60.44 -16.86 89.27
CA LYS A 474 60.25 -15.45 88.86
C LYS A 474 59.78 -15.55 87.40
N SER A 475 58.76 -14.79 86.99
CA SER A 475 58.43 -14.48 85.58
C SER A 475 57.95 -15.66 84.70
N ARG A 476 57.01 -15.51 83.77
CA ARG A 476 56.34 -14.35 83.19
C ARG A 476 55.09 -14.82 82.47
#